data_AF-A0A5S3VS16-F1
#
_entry.id   AF-A0A5S3VS16-F1
#
_cell.length_a   1.000
_cell.length_b   1.000
_cell.length_c   1.000
_cell.angle_alpha   90.00
_cell.angle_beta   90.00
_cell.angle_gamma   90.00
#
_symmetry.space_group_name_H-M   'P 1'
#
loop_
_entity.id
_entity.type
_entity.pdbx_description
1 polymer ?
#
loop_
_entity_poly.entity_id
_entity_poly.type
_entity_poly.pdbx_seq_one_letter_code
_entity_poly.pdbx_strand_id
1 'polypeptide(L)'
;DIGHTMAAVSEGDFKQTVSTPAQGQLGELKEHINVSVRSVDEAISEISSVMMAISHGRFDRTINSPMCGQLDTLKGDINHSVNNLSRVIEELASVMSAMSQGDFTVQIESDLQGQLLQLK
;
A
#
# COMPACT_ATOMS: atom_id res chain seq x y z
N ASP A 1 -22.78 -17.70 -13.32
CA ASP A 1 -22.36 -16.36 -12.86
C ASP A 1 -21.44 -16.44 -11.65
N ILE A 2 -21.93 -16.85 -10.47
CA ILE A 2 -21.08 -17.01 -9.26
C ILE A 2 -19.81 -17.82 -9.54
N GLY A 3 -19.93 -18.99 -10.20
CA GLY A 3 -18.76 -19.81 -10.54
C GLY A 3 -17.77 -19.12 -11.48
N HIS A 4 -18.24 -18.27 -12.39
CA HIS A 4 -17.36 -17.49 -13.28
C HIS A 4 -16.65 -16.37 -12.51
N THR A 5 -17.38 -15.64 -11.67
CA THR A 5 -16.79 -14.62 -10.78
C THR A 5 -15.74 -15.24 -9.86
N MET A 6 -16.02 -16.41 -9.25
CA MET A 6 -15.07 -17.08 -8.38
C MET A 6 -13.84 -17.62 -9.13
N ALA A 7 -14.01 -18.08 -10.38
CA ALA A 7 -12.89 -18.45 -11.23
C ALA A 7 -11.98 -17.25 -11.50
N ALA A 8 -12.54 -16.09 -11.87
CA ALA A 8 -11.79 -14.86 -12.08
C ALA A 8 -11.04 -14.41 -10.82
N VAL A 9 -11.72 -14.42 -9.66
CA VAL A 9 -11.11 -14.11 -8.35
C VAL A 9 -9.95 -15.05 -8.03
N SER A 10 -10.08 -16.35 -8.36
CA SER A 10 -8.99 -17.32 -8.15
C SER A 10 -7.77 -17.08 -9.04
N GLU A 11 -7.95 -16.40 -10.17
CA GLU A 11 -6.88 -15.95 -11.07
C GLU A 11 -6.35 -14.56 -10.71
N GLY A 12 -6.90 -13.93 -9.65
CA GLY A 12 -6.51 -12.59 -9.20
C GLY A 12 -7.22 -11.44 -9.94
N ASP A 13 -8.25 -11.73 -10.74
CA ASP A 13 -9.13 -10.69 -11.30
C ASP A 13 -10.28 -10.39 -10.35
N PHE A 14 -10.11 -9.32 -9.57
CA PHE A 14 -11.10 -8.83 -8.60
C PHE A 14 -12.07 -7.80 -9.20
N LYS A 15 -12.09 -7.61 -10.52
CA LYS A 15 -13.01 -6.65 -11.17
C LYS A 15 -14.36 -7.28 -11.54
N GLN A 16 -14.46 -8.61 -11.47
CA GLN A 16 -15.67 -9.33 -11.81
C GLN A 16 -16.63 -9.39 -10.60
N THR A 17 -17.91 -9.12 -10.84
CA THR A 17 -18.96 -9.24 -9.82
C THR A 17 -20.10 -10.11 -10.30
N VAL A 18 -20.83 -10.71 -9.36
CA VAL A 18 -22.04 -11.47 -9.66
C VAL A 18 -23.16 -10.48 -10.00
N SER A 19 -23.64 -10.57 -11.24
CA SER A 19 -24.64 -9.66 -11.81
C SER A 19 -26.04 -10.29 -11.90
N THR A 20 -26.10 -11.62 -11.86
CA THR A 20 -27.37 -12.35 -11.98
C THR A 20 -28.29 -12.06 -10.79
N PRO A 21 -29.57 -11.72 -11.01
CA PRO A 21 -30.53 -11.50 -9.93
C PRO A 21 -30.71 -12.75 -9.07
N ALA A 22 -30.70 -12.56 -7.74
CA ALA A 22 -30.97 -13.60 -6.76
C ALA A 22 -31.76 -13.00 -5.58
N GLN A 23 -32.55 -13.83 -4.90
CA GLN A 23 -33.38 -13.43 -3.75
C GLN A 23 -33.16 -14.37 -2.56
N GLY A 24 -33.60 -13.94 -1.38
CA GLY A 24 -33.39 -14.68 -0.14
C GLY A 24 -31.91 -14.91 0.17
N GLN A 25 -31.59 -16.06 0.72
CA GLN A 25 -30.21 -16.43 1.12
C GLN A 25 -29.21 -16.37 -0.04
N LEU A 26 -29.65 -16.67 -1.27
CA LEU A 26 -28.77 -16.58 -2.44
C LEU A 26 -28.48 -15.12 -2.82
N GLY A 27 -29.45 -14.22 -2.60
CA GLY A 27 -29.26 -12.78 -2.75
C GLY A 27 -28.27 -12.21 -1.73
N GLU A 28 -28.38 -12.63 -0.46
CA GLU A 28 -27.44 -12.26 0.59
C GLU A 28 -26.02 -12.77 0.29
N LEU A 29 -25.88 -14.05 -0.11
CA LEU A 29 -24.61 -14.62 -0.52
C LEU A 29 -23.97 -13.85 -1.68
N LYS A 30 -24.76 -13.52 -2.70
CA LYS A 30 -24.32 -12.69 -3.85
C LYS A 30 -23.77 -11.34 -3.36
N GLU A 31 -24.45 -10.69 -2.43
CA GLU A 31 -24.01 -9.39 -1.92
C GLU A 31 -22.72 -9.51 -1.10
N HIS A 32 -22.62 -10.49 -0.21
CA HIS A 32 -21.39 -10.74 0.54
C HIS A 32 -20.19 -11.03 -0.36
N ILE A 33 -20.39 -11.81 -1.42
CA ILE A 33 -19.37 -12.05 -2.45
C ILE A 33 -18.96 -10.74 -3.12
N ASN A 34 -19.93 -9.96 -3.63
CA ASN A 34 -19.65 -8.72 -4.35
C ASN A 34 -18.98 -7.66 -3.46
N VAL A 35 -19.35 -7.56 -2.19
CA VAL A 35 -18.66 -6.70 -1.21
C VAL A 35 -17.22 -7.16 -1.02
N SER A 36 -17.00 -8.46 -0.80
CA SER A 36 -15.65 -9.00 -0.59
C SER A 36 -14.74 -8.75 -1.80
N VAL A 37 -15.26 -8.96 -3.01
CA VAL A 37 -14.50 -8.73 -4.25
C VAL A 37 -14.16 -7.24 -4.41
N ARG A 38 -15.13 -6.33 -4.21
CA ARG A 38 -14.88 -4.88 -4.29
C ARG A 38 -13.85 -4.40 -3.28
N SER A 39 -13.93 -4.87 -2.03
CA SER A 39 -12.96 -4.49 -1.00
C SER A 39 -11.53 -4.91 -1.36
N VAL A 40 -11.35 -6.07 -2.01
CA VAL A 40 -10.03 -6.52 -2.47
C VAL A 40 -9.56 -5.73 -3.69
N ASP A 41 -10.43 -5.46 -4.66
CA ASP A 41 -10.12 -4.65 -5.86
C ASP A 41 -9.68 -3.23 -5.50
N GLU A 42 -10.44 -2.57 -4.61
CA GLU A 42 -10.12 -1.23 -4.09
C GLU A 42 -8.75 -1.24 -3.39
N ALA A 43 -8.50 -2.23 -2.52
CA ALA A 43 -7.23 -2.33 -1.81
C ALA A 43 -6.05 -2.55 -2.74
N ILE A 44 -6.16 -3.45 -3.72
CA ILE A 44 -5.10 -3.71 -4.70
C ILE A 44 -4.83 -2.47 -5.55
N SER A 45 -5.87 -1.73 -5.94
CA SER A 45 -5.74 -0.51 -6.72
C SER A 45 -4.97 0.58 -5.97
N GLU A 46 -5.30 0.80 -4.70
CA GLU A 46 -4.59 1.77 -3.83
C GLU A 46 -3.14 1.36 -3.57
N ILE A 47 -2.91 0.09 -3.25
CA ILE A 47 -1.56 -0.45 -3.04
C ILE A 47 -0.72 -0.28 -4.30
N SER A 48 -1.28 -0.62 -5.47
CA SER A 48 -0.59 -0.48 -6.75
C SER A 48 -0.24 0.98 -7.05
N SER A 49 -1.15 1.92 -6.75
CA SER A 49 -0.93 3.36 -6.92
C SER A 49 0.25 3.87 -6.07
N VAL A 50 0.32 3.46 -4.81
CA VAL A 50 1.42 3.83 -3.90
C VAL A 50 2.73 3.17 -4.32
N MET A 51 2.73 1.88 -4.65
CA MET A 51 3.93 1.19 -5.14
C MET A 51 4.47 1.81 -6.43
N MET A 52 3.59 2.28 -7.32
CA MET A 52 3.98 3.02 -8.52
C MET A 52 4.59 4.39 -8.18
N ALA A 53 4.14 5.07 -7.12
CA ALA A 53 4.75 6.29 -6.65
C ALA A 53 6.17 6.04 -6.11
N ILE A 54 6.34 5.00 -5.29
CA ILE A 54 7.62 4.56 -4.75
C ILE A 54 8.61 4.23 -5.88
N SER A 55 8.18 3.52 -6.93
CA SER A 55 9.04 3.19 -8.07
C SER A 55 9.53 4.42 -8.84
N HIS A 56 8.82 5.54 -8.72
CA HIS A 56 9.18 6.84 -9.29
C HIS A 56 9.94 7.73 -8.29
N GLY A 57 10.38 7.18 -7.16
CA GLY A 57 11.09 7.91 -6.11
C GLY A 57 10.22 8.91 -5.34
N ARG A 58 8.88 8.76 -5.40
CA ARG A 58 7.94 9.60 -4.68
C ARG A 58 7.46 8.88 -3.41
N PHE A 59 7.95 9.35 -2.27
CA PHE A 59 7.65 8.78 -0.94
C PHE A 59 6.65 9.65 -0.15
N ASP A 60 5.98 10.58 -0.81
CA ASP A 60 4.97 11.49 -0.25
C ASP A 60 3.54 10.92 -0.31
N ARG A 61 3.36 9.77 -0.95
CA ARG A 61 2.06 9.13 -1.14
C ARG A 61 1.86 7.95 -0.22
N THR A 62 0.77 7.98 0.52
CA THR A 62 0.30 6.90 1.39
C THR A 62 -1.07 6.41 0.95
N ILE A 63 -1.45 5.23 1.43
CA ILE A 63 -2.77 4.68 1.24
C ILE A 63 -3.70 5.27 2.32
N ASN A 64 -4.73 6.00 1.90
CA ASN A 64 -5.66 6.68 2.79
C ASN A 64 -7.07 6.07 2.82
N SER A 65 -7.38 5.20 1.84
CA SER A 65 -8.68 4.56 1.74
C SER A 65 -8.94 3.64 2.95
N PRO A 66 -10.20 3.58 3.44
CA PRO A 66 -10.57 2.72 4.55
C PRO A 66 -10.40 1.25 4.14
N MET A 67 -9.75 0.46 4.99
CA MET A 67 -9.57 -0.97 4.82
C MET A 67 -9.92 -1.66 6.13
N CYS A 68 -10.16 -2.97 6.08
CA CYS A 68 -10.53 -3.78 7.24
C CYS A 68 -9.64 -5.02 7.36
N GLY A 69 -9.45 -5.49 8.60
CA GLY A 69 -8.73 -6.72 8.88
C GLY A 69 -7.30 -6.71 8.33
N GLN A 70 -6.92 -7.79 7.63
CA GLN A 70 -5.56 -7.97 7.11
C GLN A 70 -5.16 -6.90 6.07
N LEU A 71 -6.12 -6.37 5.30
CA LEU A 71 -5.84 -5.31 4.34
C LEU A 71 -5.48 -3.99 5.04
N ASP A 72 -6.08 -3.71 6.21
CA ASP A 72 -5.73 -2.52 7.00
C ASP A 72 -4.35 -2.66 7.65
N THR A 73 -3.98 -3.86 8.09
CA THR A 73 -2.61 -4.14 8.55
C THR A 73 -1.60 -3.90 7.42
N LEU A 74 -1.86 -4.46 6.23
CA LEU A 74 -0.99 -4.27 5.06
C LEU A 74 -0.87 -2.78 4.67
N LYS A 75 -1.98 -2.04 4.72
CA LYS A 75 -1.99 -0.58 4.54
C LYS A 75 -1.05 0.11 5.53
N GLY A 76 -1.15 -0.24 6.81
CA GLY A 76 -0.29 0.29 7.87
C GLY A 76 1.19 0.02 7.61
N ASP A 77 1.54 -1.22 7.26
CA ASP A 77 2.92 -1.63 6.98
C ASP A 77 3.52 -0.89 5.78
N ILE A 78 2.74 -0.71 4.70
CA ILE A 78 3.15 0.04 3.52
C ILE A 78 3.35 1.52 3.87
N ASN A 79 2.37 2.14 4.54
CA ASN A 79 2.46 3.54 4.93
C ASN A 79 3.66 3.81 5.86
N HIS A 80 3.91 2.91 6.80
CA HIS A 80 5.08 3.00 7.68
C HIS A 80 6.39 2.89 6.89
N SER A 81 6.45 1.97 5.92
CA SER A 81 7.62 1.81 5.04
C SER A 81 7.89 3.06 4.20
N VAL A 82 6.85 3.63 3.59
CA VAL A 82 6.94 4.87 2.81
C VAL A 82 7.42 6.04 3.67
N ASN A 83 6.84 6.23 4.85
CA ASN A 83 7.23 7.31 5.77
C ASN A 83 8.68 7.17 6.22
N ASN A 84 9.14 5.94 6.50
CA ASN A 84 10.54 5.70 6.85
C ASN A 84 11.49 6.02 5.70
N LEU A 85 11.13 5.63 4.47
CA LEU A 85 11.92 5.96 3.29
C LEU A 85 11.97 7.48 3.05
N SER A 86 10.84 8.19 3.15
CA SER A 86 10.81 9.65 2.99
C SER A 86 11.74 10.34 3.99
N ARG A 87 11.61 9.99 5.28
CA ARG A 87 12.45 10.55 6.35
C ARG A 87 13.93 10.33 6.09
N VAL A 88 14.33 9.12 5.74
CA VAL A 88 15.74 8.80 5.48
C VAL A 88 16.28 9.56 4.28
N ILE A 89 15.50 9.68 3.20
CA ILE A 89 15.91 10.42 2.01
C ILE A 89 16.07 11.92 2.31
N GLU A 90 15.16 12.50 3.10
CA GLU A 90 15.25 13.90 3.54
C GLU A 90 16.50 14.16 4.40
N GLU A 91 16.78 13.29 5.36
CA GLU A 91 17.98 13.40 6.20
C GLU A 91 19.27 13.24 5.38
N LEU A 92 19.32 12.26 4.47
CA LEU A 92 20.44 12.08 3.56
C LEU A 92 20.66 13.32 2.69
N ALA A 93 19.59 13.93 2.19
CA ALA A 93 19.69 15.17 1.40
C ALA A 93 20.26 16.32 2.24
N SER A 94 19.85 16.44 3.52
CA SER A 94 20.38 17.44 4.46
C SER A 94 21.87 17.24 4.71
N VAL A 95 22.29 16.01 5.03
CA VAL A 95 23.70 15.64 5.26
C VAL A 95 24.54 15.92 4.02
N MET A 96 24.10 15.48 2.85
CA MET A 96 24.82 15.73 1.58
C MET A 96 24.94 17.22 1.25
N SER A 97 23.90 18.01 1.54
CA SER A 97 23.92 19.46 1.37
C SER A 97 24.95 20.11 2.31
N ALA A 98 24.98 19.74 3.58
CA ALA A 98 25.97 20.25 4.55
C ALA A 98 27.40 19.90 4.12
N MET A 99 27.64 18.64 3.73
CA MET A 99 28.94 18.19 3.23
C MET A 99 29.40 18.97 2.00
N SER A 100 28.48 19.29 1.07
CA SER A 100 28.79 20.10 -0.12
C SER A 100 29.21 21.53 0.22
N GLN A 101 28.82 22.02 1.40
CA GLN A 101 29.19 23.34 1.95
C GLN A 101 30.42 23.28 2.86
N GLY A 102 31.01 22.09 3.03
CA GLY A 102 32.18 21.86 3.88
C GLY A 102 31.86 21.61 5.36
N ASP A 103 30.59 21.46 5.73
CA ASP A 103 30.17 21.08 7.08
C ASP A 103 30.00 19.56 7.20
N PHE A 104 30.94 18.93 7.90
CA PHE A 104 30.95 17.49 8.16
C PHE A 104 30.43 17.13 9.57
N THR A 105 29.84 18.09 10.28
CA THR A 105 29.29 17.87 11.62
C THR A 105 27.84 17.38 11.61
N VAL A 106 27.14 17.57 10.48
CA VAL A 106 25.75 17.10 10.29
C VAL A 106 25.74 15.59 10.05
N GLN A 107 24.93 14.87 10.81
CA GLN A 107 24.79 13.41 10.76
C GLN A 107 23.32 13.00 10.78
N ILE A 108 23.06 11.73 10.47
CA ILE A 108 21.72 11.17 10.57
C ILE A 108 21.40 10.88 12.04
N GLU A 109 20.44 11.61 12.60
CA GLU A 109 20.03 11.47 14.01
C GLU A 109 18.93 10.43 14.22
N SER A 110 18.12 10.15 13.19
CA SER A 110 16.99 9.24 13.28
C SER A 110 17.36 7.86 13.82
N ASP A 111 16.47 7.27 14.60
CA ASP A 111 16.58 5.86 14.96
C ASP A 111 16.29 4.99 13.73
N LEU A 112 17.36 4.48 13.12
CA LEU A 112 17.33 3.63 11.93
C LEU A 112 17.43 2.17 12.34
N GLN A 113 16.79 1.28 11.58
CA GLN A 113 16.80 -0.15 11.85
C GLN A 113 17.20 -0.94 10.60
N GLY A 114 17.67 -2.16 10.82
CA GLY A 114 18.07 -3.06 9.74
C GLY A 114 19.20 -2.48 8.88
N GLN A 115 19.04 -2.55 7.56
CA GLN A 115 20.06 -2.10 6.60
C GLN A 115 20.29 -0.58 6.64
N LEU A 116 19.32 0.20 7.13
CA LEU A 116 19.43 1.66 7.19
C LEU A 116 20.45 2.13 8.24
N LEU A 117 20.81 1.29 9.22
CA LEU A 117 21.87 1.58 10.20
C LEU A 117 23.22 1.90 9.56
N GLN A 118 23.47 1.44 8.33
CA GLN A 118 24.71 1.72 7.60
C GLN A 118 24.85 3.18 7.16
N LEU A 119 23.79 3.98 7.29
CA LEU A 119 23.76 5.39 6.89
C LEU A 119 24.16 6.34 8.05
N LYS A 120 24.24 5.84 9.28
CA LYS A 120 24.78 6.58 10.43
C LYS A 120 26.31 6.56 10.41
#